data_AF-A0A6G3Z2T0-F1
#
_entry.id   AF-A0A6G3Z2T0-F1
#
_cell.length_a   1.000
_cell.length_b   1.000
_cell.length_c   1.000
_cell.angle_alpha   90.00
_cell.angle_beta   90.00
_cell.angle_gamma   90.00
#
_symmetry.space_group_name_H-M   'P 1'
#
loop_
_entity.id
_entity.type
_entity.pdbx_description
1 polymer ?
#
loop_
_entity_poly.entity_id
_entity_poly.type
_entity_poly.pdbx_seq_one_letter_code
_entity_poly.pdbx_strand_id
1 'polypeptide(L)'
;MGKCSVTSACRIPDCELWPSSSKLNPRVPSSVGLSKFDLRPAGIIQSFKLQDLPLQRGGRFYQETAAYGHFGRTDLDLPWEKTDKTEQLKQAIQGQSSAQPLSV
;
A
#
# COMPACT_ATOMS: atom_id res chain seq x y z
N MET A 1 -46.93 -24.88 10.30
CA MET A 1 -45.71 -25.60 9.90
C MET A 1 -45.46 -25.34 8.41
N GLY A 2 -44.80 -24.23 8.06
CA GLY A 2 -44.43 -23.90 6.68
C GLY A 2 -42.99 -24.32 6.44
N LYS A 3 -42.75 -25.18 5.45
CA LYS A 3 -41.43 -25.69 5.11
C LYS A 3 -40.68 -24.63 4.31
N CYS A 4 -39.59 -24.07 4.85
CA CYS A 4 -38.63 -23.32 4.05
C CYS A 4 -37.86 -24.30 3.15
N SER A 5 -38.09 -24.22 1.85
CA SER A 5 -37.29 -24.94 0.85
C SER A 5 -35.89 -24.34 0.77
N VAL A 6 -34.89 -25.19 1.05
CA VAL A 6 -33.47 -24.94 0.79
C VAL A 6 -33.24 -24.99 -0.73
N THR A 7 -33.58 -23.93 -1.44
CA THR A 7 -33.15 -23.72 -2.84
C THR A 7 -33.20 -22.23 -3.15
N SER A 8 -32.12 -21.52 -2.85
CA SER A 8 -31.68 -20.42 -3.71
C SER A 8 -30.21 -20.18 -3.41
N ALA A 9 -29.40 -20.31 -4.46
CA ALA A 9 -27.97 -20.14 -4.40
C ALA A 9 -27.62 -18.80 -3.75
N CYS A 10 -26.85 -18.84 -2.67
CA CYS A 10 -26.00 -17.71 -2.30
C CYS A 10 -24.90 -17.64 -3.38
N ARG A 11 -25.28 -17.15 -4.57
CA ARG A 11 -24.33 -16.79 -5.60
C ARG A 11 -23.68 -15.51 -5.09
N ILE A 12 -22.49 -15.64 -4.54
CA ILE A 12 -21.62 -14.49 -4.29
C ILE A 12 -21.56 -13.75 -5.63
N PRO A 13 -22.07 -12.50 -5.74
CA PRO A 13 -21.90 -11.75 -6.97
C PRO A 13 -20.40 -11.60 -7.20
N ASP A 14 -20.01 -11.91 -8.44
CA ASP A 14 -18.66 -11.78 -8.97
C ASP A 14 -18.04 -10.45 -8.51
N CYS A 15 -16.79 -10.48 -8.05
CA CYS A 15 -16.06 -9.32 -7.51
C CYS A 15 -15.75 -8.25 -8.56
N GLU A 16 -16.41 -8.29 -9.70
CA GLU A 16 -16.27 -7.33 -10.78
C GLU A 16 -17.44 -6.37 -10.76
N LEU A 17 -17.23 -5.21 -10.14
CA LEU A 17 -17.60 -3.89 -10.65
C LEU A 17 -17.56 -2.89 -9.49
N TRP A 18 -16.39 -2.28 -9.28
CA TRP A 18 -16.31 -0.94 -8.68
C TRP A 18 -16.37 0.07 -9.83
N PRO A 19 -17.53 0.68 -10.16
CA PRO A 19 -17.70 1.42 -11.41
C PRO A 19 -17.28 2.90 -11.28
N SER A 20 -16.28 3.21 -10.46
CA SER A 20 -15.89 4.60 -10.15
C SER A 20 -14.47 5.02 -10.56
N SER A 21 -13.71 4.18 -11.28
CA SER A 21 -12.34 4.53 -11.67
C SER A 21 -12.26 5.10 -13.10
N SER A 22 -12.87 6.25 -13.35
CA SER A 22 -12.72 6.99 -14.62
C SER A 22 -11.45 7.85 -14.68
N LYS A 23 -10.57 7.78 -13.67
CA LYS A 23 -9.41 8.68 -13.53
C LYS A 23 -8.05 8.01 -13.35
N LEU A 24 -7.94 6.68 -13.42
CA LEU A 24 -6.68 6.02 -13.08
C LEU A 24 -6.20 5.09 -14.19
N ASN A 25 -5.37 5.62 -15.09
CA ASN A 25 -4.20 4.85 -15.54
C ASN A 25 -3.10 5.74 -16.14
N PRO A 26 -2.31 6.46 -15.33
CA PRO A 26 -0.91 6.58 -15.68
C PRO A 26 -0.24 5.23 -15.41
N ARG A 27 0.22 4.55 -16.46
CA ARG A 27 1.12 3.40 -16.33
C ARG A 27 2.39 3.92 -15.66
N VAL A 28 2.45 3.84 -14.33
CA VAL A 28 3.67 4.14 -13.58
C VAL A 28 4.70 3.08 -13.97
N PRO A 29 5.87 3.47 -14.51
CA PRO A 29 6.87 2.49 -14.86
C PRO A 29 7.33 1.74 -13.61
N SER A 30 7.32 0.41 -13.67
CA SER A 30 7.69 -0.48 -12.56
C SER A 30 9.10 -0.22 -12.02
N SER A 31 9.98 0.35 -12.85
CA SER A 31 11.35 0.73 -12.50
C SER A 31 11.44 1.87 -11.47
N VAL A 32 10.41 2.73 -11.36
CA VAL A 32 10.42 3.85 -10.40
C VAL A 32 10.27 3.33 -8.96
N GLY A 33 9.44 2.31 -8.74
CA GLY A 33 9.22 1.74 -7.41
C GLY A 33 10.43 1.02 -6.83
N LEU A 34 11.18 0.30 -7.67
CA LEU A 34 12.31 -0.52 -7.21
C LEU A 34 13.60 0.28 -6.97
N SER A 35 13.79 1.42 -7.64
CA SER A 35 15.02 2.21 -7.51
C SER A 35 15.09 3.05 -6.21
N LYS A 36 13.94 3.31 -5.58
CA LYS A 36 13.84 4.15 -4.38
C LYS A 36 13.57 3.38 -3.09
N PHE A 37 13.16 2.12 -3.19
CA PHE A 37 12.79 1.29 -2.06
C PHE A 37 13.61 0.00 -2.04
N ASP A 38 14.29 -0.27 -0.92
CA ASP A 38 14.91 -1.57 -0.68
C ASP A 38 13.84 -2.56 -0.20
N LEU A 39 13.41 -3.46 -1.09
CA LEU A 39 12.38 -4.46 -0.81
C LEU A 39 12.95 -5.75 -0.20
N ARG A 40 14.26 -5.81 0.09
CA ARG A 40 14.82 -6.95 0.82
C ARG A 40 14.30 -6.92 2.26
N PRO A 41 14.02 -8.07 2.90
CA PRO A 41 13.52 -8.11 4.28
C PRO A 41 14.37 -7.28 5.26
N ALA A 42 15.70 -7.37 5.16
CA ALA A 42 16.62 -6.58 5.97
C ALA A 42 16.50 -5.07 5.69
N GLY A 43 16.34 -4.67 4.43
CA GLY A 43 16.16 -3.28 4.01
C GLY A 43 14.83 -2.69 4.50
N ILE A 44 13.75 -3.49 4.49
CA ILE A 44 12.44 -3.10 5.03
C ILE A 44 12.54 -2.86 6.54
N ILE A 45 13.15 -3.79 7.27
CA ILE A 45 13.35 -3.69 8.73
C ILE A 45 14.10 -2.41 9.07
N GLN A 46 15.18 -2.12 8.35
CA GLN A 46 15.98 -0.90 8.56
C GLN A 46 15.21 0.37 8.18
N SER A 47 14.52 0.36 7.04
CA SER A 47 13.77 1.52 6.53
C SER A 47 12.69 1.98 7.49
N PHE A 48 11.97 1.03 8.10
CA PHE A 48 10.88 1.32 9.04
C PHE A 48 11.27 1.19 10.51
N LYS A 49 12.55 0.89 10.82
CA LYS A 49 13.06 0.70 12.18
C LYS A 49 12.22 -0.28 13.01
N LEU A 50 11.80 -1.38 12.39
CA LEU A 50 10.83 -2.32 12.98
C LEU A 50 11.38 -3.02 14.25
N GLN A 51 12.69 -3.08 14.40
CA GLN A 51 13.34 -3.61 15.59
C GLN A 51 13.48 -2.54 16.68
N ASP A 52 13.81 -1.30 16.34
CA ASP A 52 14.05 -0.23 17.33
C ASP A 52 12.76 0.35 17.91
N LEU A 53 11.68 0.42 17.13
CA LEU A 53 10.40 1.01 17.56
C LEU A 53 9.80 0.32 18.79
N PRO A 54 9.75 -1.02 18.88
CA PRO A 54 9.37 -1.71 20.10
C PRO A 54 10.25 -1.34 21.29
N LEU A 55 11.57 -1.22 21.14
CA LEU A 55 12.47 -0.85 22.23
C LEU A 55 12.17 0.56 22.74
N GLN A 56 11.95 1.51 21.83
CA GLN A 56 11.64 2.90 22.16
C GLN A 56 10.26 3.08 22.81
N ARG A 57 9.28 2.23 22.46
CA ARG A 57 7.89 2.30 22.95
C ARG A 57 7.59 1.27 24.06
N GLY A 58 8.61 0.81 24.78
CA GLY A 58 8.45 -0.06 25.94
C GLY A 58 7.82 -1.43 25.62
N GLY A 59 8.10 -1.97 24.44
CA GLY A 59 7.62 -3.28 23.97
C GLY A 59 6.16 -3.32 23.53
N ARG A 60 5.41 -2.22 23.63
CA ARG A 60 3.95 -2.21 23.38
C ARG A 60 3.54 -1.87 21.95
N PHE A 61 4.49 -1.50 21.09
CA PHE A 61 4.22 -1.05 19.72
C PHE A 61 3.33 -2.01 18.92
N TYR A 62 3.66 -3.30 18.86
CA TYR A 62 2.88 -4.27 18.09
C TYR A 62 1.53 -4.62 18.73
N GLN A 63 1.38 -4.42 20.04
CA GLN A 63 0.11 -4.65 20.74
C GLN A 63 -0.96 -3.63 20.30
N GLU A 64 -0.55 -2.38 20.06
CA GLU A 64 -1.45 -1.32 19.61
C GLU A 64 -2.02 -1.58 18.20
N THR A 65 -1.24 -2.26 17.35
CA THR A 65 -1.65 -2.65 15.98
C THR A 65 -2.44 -3.96 15.91
N ALA A 66 -2.39 -4.78 16.98
CA ALA A 66 -3.11 -6.05 17.03
C ALA A 66 -4.64 -5.87 17.17
N ALA A 67 -5.07 -4.71 17.67
CA ALA A 67 -6.46 -4.30 17.72
C ALA A 67 -6.75 -3.21 16.68
N TYR A 68 -7.94 -3.26 16.07
CA TYR A 68 -8.43 -2.26 15.11
C TYR A 68 -7.64 -2.19 13.77
N GLY A 69 -6.74 -3.15 13.52
CA GLY A 69 -6.05 -3.31 12.25
C GLY A 69 -4.71 -2.58 12.14
N HIS A 70 -3.94 -2.96 11.10
CA HIS A 70 -2.57 -2.51 10.88
C HIS A 70 -2.44 -1.24 10.02
N PHE A 71 -3.46 -0.93 9.22
CA PHE A 71 -3.41 0.12 8.18
C PHE A 71 -4.47 1.19 8.40
N GLY A 72 -4.24 2.39 7.85
CA GLY A 72 -5.21 3.48 7.84
C GLY A 72 -5.47 4.13 9.19
N ARG A 73 -4.55 3.96 10.14
CA ARG A 73 -4.63 4.55 11.48
C ARG A 73 -3.72 5.76 11.56
N THR A 74 -4.31 6.94 11.58
CA THR A 74 -3.60 8.21 11.77
C THR A 74 -3.41 8.57 13.24
N ASP A 75 -4.12 7.88 14.15
CA ASP A 75 -4.01 8.10 15.60
C ASP A 75 -2.71 7.52 16.18
N LEU A 76 -2.13 6.54 15.49
CA LEU A 76 -0.86 5.90 15.84
C LEU A 76 0.25 6.43 14.93
N ASP A 77 1.39 6.79 15.50
CA ASP A 77 2.57 7.18 14.72
C ASP A 77 3.25 5.92 14.14
N LEU A 78 2.68 5.36 13.07
CA LEU A 78 3.19 4.19 12.38
C LEU A 78 4.12 4.62 11.24
N PRO A 79 5.32 4.04 11.12
CA PRO A 79 6.30 4.48 10.12
C PRO A 79 5.90 4.16 8.68
N TRP A 80 5.04 3.15 8.45
CA TRP A 80 4.60 2.74 7.12
C TRP A 80 3.41 3.53 6.57
N GLU A 81 2.67 4.23 7.43
CA GLU A 81 1.60 5.15 7.02
C GLU A 81 2.16 6.53 6.60
N LYS A 82 3.45 6.78 6.85
CA LYS A 82 4.08 8.05 6.48
C LYS A 82 4.27 8.16 4.97
N THR A 83 3.96 9.34 4.44
CA THR A 83 4.01 9.67 3.01
C THR A 83 5.24 10.51 2.64
N ASP A 84 6.33 10.39 3.40
CA ASP A 84 7.58 11.14 3.24
C ASP A 84 8.25 10.93 1.87
N LYS A 85 8.06 9.75 1.26
CA LYS A 85 8.67 9.40 -0.04
C LYS A 85 7.85 9.83 -1.26
N THR A 86 6.72 10.51 -1.05
CA THR A 86 5.83 10.95 -2.14
C THR A 86 6.53 11.90 -3.11
N GLU A 87 7.31 12.85 -2.58
CA GLU A 87 7.98 13.85 -3.41
C GLU A 87 9.10 13.23 -4.24
N GLN A 88 9.86 12.30 -3.65
CA GLN A 88 10.91 11.56 -4.34
C GLN A 88 10.34 10.73 -5.51
N LEU A 89 9.14 10.18 -5.33
CA LEU A 89 8.43 9.45 -6.38
C LEU A 89 7.94 10.38 -7.50
N LYS A 90 7.37 11.54 -7.16
CA LYS A 90 6.95 12.54 -8.15
C LYS A 90 8.12 12.99 -9.02
N GLN A 91 9.26 13.30 -8.40
CA GLN A 91 10.48 13.69 -9.11
C GLN A 91 11.00 12.58 -10.03
N ALA A 92 10.99 11.33 -9.57
CA ALA A 92 11.41 10.19 -10.37
C ALA A 92 10.53 9.98 -11.61
N ILE A 93 9.22 10.25 -11.49
CA ILE A 93 8.28 10.19 -12.62
C ILE A 93 8.51 11.36 -13.59
N GLN A 94 8.68 12.59 -13.07
CA GLN A 94 8.89 13.79 -13.88
C GLN A 94 10.22 13.76 -14.65
N GLY A 95 11.29 13.22 -14.06
CA GLY A 95 12.60 13.12 -14.70
C GLY A 95 12.63 12.22 -15.95
N GLN A 96 11.68 11.29 -16.09
CA GLN A 96 11.59 10.41 -17.27
C GLN A 96 10.84 11.02 -18.46
N SER A 97 10.20 12.19 -18.30
CA SER A 97 9.48 12.88 -19.39
C SER A 97 10.41 13.63 -20.37
N SER A 98 11.74 13.56 -20.18
CA SER A 98 12.73 14.28 -20.99
C SER A 98 13.53 13.38 -21.96
N ALA A 99 13.12 12.12 -22.15
CA ALA A 99 13.70 11.28 -23.19
C ALA A 99 13.35 11.86 -24.58
N GLN A 100 14.40 12.30 -25.26
CA GLN A 100 14.43 13.09 -26.49
C GLN A 100 13.66 12.41 -27.65
N PRO A 101 13.11 13.20 -28.60
CA PRO A 101 12.47 12.64 -29.78
C PRO A 101 13.48 11.78 -30.55
N LEU A 102 13.07 10.55 -30.88
CA LEU A 102 13.83 9.64 -31.74
C LEU A 102 14.12 10.35 -33.07
N SER A 103 15.38 10.74 -33.27
CA SER A 103 15.92 11.09 -34.58
C SER A 103 16.28 9.80 -35.30
N VAL A 104 15.44 9.40 -36.25
CA VAL A 104 15.82 8.52 -37.38
C VAL A 104 15.54 9.28 -38.66
#